data_AF-A0A9E0HK13-F1
#
_entry.id   AF-A0A9E0HK13-F1
#
_cell.length_a   1.000
_cell.length_b   1.000
_cell.length_c   1.000
_cell.angle_alpha   90.00
_cell.angle_beta   90.00
_cell.angle_gamma   90.00
#
_symmetry.space_group_name_H-M   'P 1'
#
loop_
_entity.id
_entity.type
_entity.pdbx_description
1 polymer ?
#
loop_
_entity_poly.entity_id
_entity_poly.type
_entity_poly.pdbx_seq_one_letter_code
_entity_poly.pdbx_strand_id
1 'polypeptide(L)'
;MHHRYSWLLAGTLIAGGAFAQGTGDNLVKNGGFEELGKPVTTWKQLDRASGWSNPNTGSADVFDKGASHKTVGIPDNELGTGTSAYEGEHYAGFVAFKEAERWNWKRALDGRESPFRPSYQGYSEYVQSALAGPLTAGQKYDVTFRVKLANGSDRAVSGLGAYLSPVQLAYHNNQFLQEKPQVSTAKKVNNKQDWTEVTGTFTADGTEKFIIIGAFINGGFETEKVVEGPDSKRAYYYLDGISLKLHPEEDRDKDGVPDKVDRCPDEAGLAALDGCPDRDGDGIADNMDACPDVAGPASFNGCPDSDGDGVPDNLDRCPKVKGPASNNGCPEVSEKAKKLFEKALTGIQFESGKSVIKSSSFPILNQVVDVMKENPTYDLEIHGHTDSQGDDAKNMKLSEDRAAAVRTYLENKGISGDRTKSFGHGETVPVDDNATAAGRAKNRRVEFKVTFWR
;
A
#
# COMPACT_ATOMS: atom_id res chain seq x y z
N MET A 1 -61.60 26.51 16.82
CA MET A 1 -60.63 27.03 15.84
C MET A 1 -59.23 26.62 16.28
N HIS A 2 -58.43 26.12 15.33
CA HIS A 2 -57.02 25.73 15.42
C HIS A 2 -56.64 24.50 16.28
N HIS A 3 -56.55 23.34 15.63
CA HIS A 3 -55.49 22.37 15.89
C HIS A 3 -54.61 22.22 14.64
N ARG A 4 -53.30 22.38 14.87
CA ARG A 4 -52.21 22.36 13.89
C ARG A 4 -51.75 20.92 13.66
N TYR A 5 -51.39 20.65 12.41
CA TYR A 5 -50.66 19.47 11.94
C TYR A 5 -49.32 19.31 12.67
N SER A 6 -48.94 18.08 13.01
CA SER A 6 -47.56 17.69 13.24
C SER A 6 -47.30 16.38 12.48
N TRP A 7 -46.36 16.45 11.55
CA TRP A 7 -45.90 15.34 10.71
C TRP A 7 -44.76 14.62 11.44
N LEU A 8 -44.91 13.31 11.67
CA LEU A 8 -43.81 12.43 12.08
C LEU A 8 -43.16 11.84 10.83
N LEU A 9 -41.98 12.36 10.47
CA LEU A 9 -41.06 11.76 9.50
C LEU A 9 -40.29 10.64 10.20
N ALA A 10 -40.58 9.38 9.85
CA ALA A 10 -39.71 8.25 10.15
C ALA A 10 -38.64 8.17 9.04
N GLY A 11 -37.44 8.65 9.33
CA GLY A 11 -36.27 8.45 8.48
C GLY A 11 -35.63 7.11 8.78
N THR A 12 -35.74 6.17 7.86
CA THR A 12 -34.98 4.91 7.90
C THR A 12 -33.58 5.19 7.38
N LEU A 13 -32.59 5.16 8.28
CA LEU A 13 -31.16 5.11 7.95
C LEU A 13 -30.88 3.77 7.24
N ILE A 14 -30.66 3.81 5.93
CA ILE A 14 -30.00 2.72 5.21
C ILE A 14 -28.50 3.01 5.27
N ALA A 15 -27.80 2.28 6.14
CA ALA A 15 -26.35 2.22 6.11
C ALA A 15 -25.93 1.57 4.79
N GLY A 16 -25.48 2.39 3.84
CA GLY A 16 -24.83 1.92 2.62
C GLY A 16 -23.47 1.34 3.00
N GLY A 17 -23.40 0.02 3.07
CA GLY A 17 -22.14 -0.70 3.08
C GLY A 17 -21.39 -0.38 1.79
N ALA A 18 -20.17 0.14 1.93
CA ALA A 18 -19.24 0.28 0.83
C ALA A 18 -18.93 -1.11 0.27
N PHE A 19 -19.52 -1.43 -0.88
CA PHE A 19 -18.99 -2.47 -1.73
C PHE A 19 -17.74 -1.89 -2.40
N ALA A 20 -16.57 -2.40 -2.04
CA ALA A 20 -15.40 -2.28 -2.89
C ALA A 20 -15.71 -3.01 -4.21
N GLN A 21 -16.20 -2.27 -5.20
CA GLN A 21 -16.37 -2.77 -6.56
C GLN A 21 -14.99 -2.88 -7.20
N GLY A 22 -14.56 -4.11 -7.46
CA GLY A 22 -13.40 -4.36 -8.29
C GLY A 22 -13.59 -3.78 -9.68
N THR A 23 -12.80 -2.74 -9.99
CA THR A 23 -12.13 -2.51 -11.27
C THR A 23 -13.02 -2.66 -12.52
N GLY A 24 -13.81 -1.62 -12.81
CA GLY A 24 -14.39 -1.32 -14.12
C GLY A 24 -15.46 -2.29 -14.68
N ASP A 25 -16.48 -1.72 -15.33
CA ASP A 25 -17.44 -2.50 -16.12
C ASP A 25 -16.74 -3.24 -17.27
N ASN A 26 -17.21 -4.45 -17.59
CA ASN A 26 -16.70 -5.20 -18.74
C ASN A 26 -17.01 -4.44 -20.05
N LEU A 27 -15.98 -4.10 -20.81
CA LEU A 27 -16.10 -3.36 -22.07
C LEU A 27 -16.52 -4.24 -23.25
N VAL A 28 -16.51 -5.57 -23.10
CA VAL A 28 -17.11 -6.50 -24.06
C VAL A 28 -18.56 -6.74 -23.70
N LYS A 29 -19.48 -6.31 -24.58
CA LYS A 29 -20.90 -6.59 -24.44
C LYS A 29 -21.19 -8.04 -24.78
N ASN A 30 -22.08 -8.66 -24.00
CA ASN A 30 -22.53 -10.04 -24.22
C ASN A 30 -21.35 -11.04 -24.31
N GLY A 31 -20.35 -10.91 -23.43
CA GLY A 31 -19.13 -11.71 -23.43
C GLY A 31 -19.32 -13.21 -23.17
N GLY A 32 -20.42 -13.57 -22.52
CA GLY A 32 -20.86 -14.96 -22.31
C GLY A 32 -21.93 -15.44 -23.30
N PHE A 33 -22.27 -14.64 -24.32
CA PHE A 33 -23.25 -15.01 -25.36
C PHE A 33 -24.70 -15.24 -24.90
N GLU A 34 -25.05 -14.81 -23.69
CA GLU A 34 -26.36 -15.01 -23.07
C GLU A 34 -27.51 -14.22 -23.71
N GLU A 35 -27.20 -13.13 -24.42
CA GLU A 35 -28.21 -12.32 -25.12
C GLU A 35 -28.44 -12.82 -26.55
N LEU A 36 -29.39 -13.74 -26.74
CA LEU A 36 -29.78 -14.21 -28.06
C LEU A 36 -30.92 -13.38 -28.68
N GLY A 37 -30.75 -12.92 -29.91
CA GLY A 37 -31.80 -12.26 -30.69
C GLY A 37 -32.86 -13.21 -31.23
N LYS A 38 -32.52 -14.49 -31.43
CA LYS A 38 -33.40 -15.59 -31.86
C LYS A 38 -32.85 -16.93 -31.36
N PRO A 39 -33.69 -17.97 -31.21
CA PRO A 39 -33.22 -19.31 -30.84
C PRO A 39 -32.19 -19.87 -31.84
N VAL A 40 -31.23 -20.62 -31.30
CA VAL A 40 -30.23 -21.35 -32.09
C VAL A 40 -30.87 -22.63 -32.61
N THR A 41 -30.76 -22.87 -33.91
CA THR A 41 -31.46 -23.97 -34.59
C THR A 41 -30.53 -24.83 -35.45
N THR A 42 -29.38 -24.29 -35.86
CA THR A 42 -28.40 -24.98 -36.71
C THR A 42 -27.05 -24.27 -36.64
N TRP A 43 -26.04 -24.84 -37.32
CA TRP A 43 -24.69 -24.29 -37.48
C TRP A 43 -24.68 -22.88 -38.11
N LYS A 44 -23.55 -22.19 -37.95
CA LYS A 44 -23.22 -20.91 -38.59
C LYS A 44 -24.09 -19.75 -38.13
N GLN A 45 -24.44 -19.75 -36.85
CA GLN A 45 -25.44 -18.88 -36.27
C GLN A 45 -24.87 -17.92 -35.21
N LEU A 46 -23.57 -17.58 -35.27
CA LEU A 46 -23.00 -16.56 -34.37
C LEU A 46 -23.80 -15.24 -34.36
N ASP A 47 -24.44 -14.87 -35.47
CA ASP A 47 -25.32 -13.70 -35.59
C ASP A 47 -26.55 -13.74 -34.66
N ARG A 48 -26.87 -14.89 -34.06
CA ARG A 48 -27.91 -15.03 -33.04
C ARG A 48 -27.48 -14.43 -31.72
N ALA A 49 -26.20 -14.46 -31.38
CA ALA A 49 -25.68 -13.78 -30.21
C ALA A 49 -25.58 -12.28 -30.49
N SER A 50 -26.33 -11.49 -29.72
CA SER A 50 -26.43 -10.04 -29.92
C SER A 50 -25.06 -9.39 -29.84
N GLY A 51 -24.73 -8.59 -30.86
CA GLY A 51 -23.45 -7.86 -30.96
C GLY A 51 -22.29 -8.67 -31.57
N TRP A 52 -22.45 -9.96 -31.83
CA TRP A 52 -21.40 -10.81 -32.37
C TRP A 52 -21.52 -11.05 -33.88
N SER A 53 -20.38 -11.11 -34.56
CA SER A 53 -20.31 -11.40 -35.99
C SER A 53 -18.99 -12.08 -36.37
N ASN A 54 -18.90 -12.57 -37.61
CA ASN A 54 -17.65 -13.11 -38.16
C ASN A 54 -16.90 -11.96 -38.86
N PRO A 55 -15.59 -11.76 -38.60
CA PRO A 55 -14.78 -10.76 -39.31
C PRO A 55 -14.31 -11.23 -40.70
N ASN A 56 -14.49 -12.50 -41.00
CA ASN A 56 -14.14 -13.13 -42.28
C ASN A 56 -15.33 -13.98 -42.77
N THR A 57 -15.22 -14.71 -43.90
CA THR A 57 -16.29 -15.60 -44.39
C THR A 57 -16.39 -16.91 -43.60
N GLY A 58 -15.87 -16.92 -42.38
CA GLY A 58 -15.99 -18.00 -41.42
C GLY A 58 -17.44 -18.25 -41.02
N SER A 59 -17.63 -19.36 -40.32
CA SER A 59 -18.94 -19.83 -39.91
C SER A 59 -18.95 -20.22 -38.45
N ALA A 60 -18.43 -19.34 -37.60
CA ALA A 60 -18.47 -19.53 -36.16
C ALA A 60 -19.91 -19.75 -35.68
N ASP A 61 -20.00 -20.48 -34.59
CA ASP A 61 -21.25 -21.00 -34.04
C ASP A 61 -21.55 -20.38 -32.68
N VAL A 62 -22.81 -20.49 -32.29
CA VAL A 62 -23.26 -20.31 -30.91
C VAL A 62 -24.04 -21.57 -30.53
N PHE A 63 -23.94 -21.97 -29.26
CA PHE A 63 -24.56 -23.15 -28.71
C PHE A 63 -25.49 -22.74 -27.58
N ASP A 64 -26.57 -23.50 -27.43
CA ASP A 64 -27.67 -23.17 -26.52
C ASP A 64 -28.10 -24.44 -25.78
N LYS A 65 -28.17 -24.35 -24.46
CA LYS A 65 -28.67 -25.43 -23.58
C LYS A 65 -30.14 -25.77 -23.84
N GLY A 66 -30.93 -24.79 -24.28
CA GLY A 66 -32.32 -24.94 -24.69
C GLY A 66 -32.52 -25.35 -26.15
N ALA A 67 -31.45 -25.59 -26.92
CA ALA A 67 -31.56 -25.91 -28.34
C ALA A 67 -32.40 -27.17 -28.60
N SER A 68 -33.36 -27.06 -29.52
CA SER A 68 -34.21 -28.19 -29.93
C SER A 68 -33.44 -29.25 -30.74
N HIS A 69 -32.32 -28.87 -31.35
CA HIS A 69 -31.47 -29.75 -32.14
C HIS A 69 -30.19 -30.10 -31.40
N LYS A 70 -29.93 -31.41 -31.26
CA LYS A 70 -28.72 -31.95 -30.64
C LYS A 70 -27.42 -31.56 -31.35
N THR A 71 -27.46 -30.98 -32.54
CA THR A 71 -26.25 -30.54 -33.26
C THR A 71 -25.65 -29.27 -32.67
N VAL A 72 -26.43 -28.44 -31.98
CA VAL A 72 -26.00 -27.15 -31.39
C VAL A 72 -26.36 -27.04 -29.91
N GLY A 73 -26.58 -28.19 -29.27
CA GLY A 73 -26.96 -28.28 -27.87
C GLY A 73 -25.79 -28.15 -26.90
N ILE A 74 -26.14 -27.85 -25.65
CA ILE A 74 -25.25 -27.91 -24.50
C ILE A 74 -25.85 -28.94 -23.50
N PRO A 75 -25.05 -29.87 -22.94
CA PRO A 75 -23.59 -29.96 -23.04
C PRO A 75 -23.08 -30.79 -24.24
N ASP A 76 -23.99 -31.35 -25.04
CA ASP A 76 -23.66 -32.27 -26.13
C ASP A 76 -24.04 -31.70 -27.49
N ASN A 77 -23.09 -31.71 -28.42
CA ASN A 77 -23.27 -31.30 -29.80
C ASN A 77 -22.42 -32.16 -30.77
N GLU A 78 -22.45 -31.86 -32.08
CA GLU A 78 -21.72 -32.66 -33.09
C GLU A 78 -20.20 -32.56 -32.97
N LEU A 79 -19.68 -31.54 -32.26
CA LEU A 79 -18.25 -31.29 -32.10
C LEU A 79 -17.70 -31.87 -30.80
N GLY A 80 -18.55 -32.17 -29.82
CA GLY A 80 -18.15 -32.81 -28.57
C GLY A 80 -19.30 -33.01 -27.60
N THR A 81 -18.98 -33.70 -26.50
CA THR A 81 -19.94 -34.11 -25.47
C THR A 81 -19.46 -33.65 -24.10
N GLY A 82 -20.39 -33.43 -23.16
CA GLY A 82 -20.06 -33.07 -21.78
C GLY A 82 -19.39 -31.72 -21.64
N THR A 83 -19.66 -30.77 -22.54
CA THR A 83 -19.16 -29.40 -22.43
C THR A 83 -20.27 -28.47 -21.96
N SER A 84 -20.32 -28.20 -20.66
CA SER A 84 -21.14 -27.13 -20.10
C SER A 84 -20.53 -25.76 -20.42
N ALA A 85 -21.40 -24.73 -20.49
CA ALA A 85 -20.97 -23.33 -20.53
C ALA A 85 -20.09 -22.99 -19.33
N TYR A 86 -19.11 -22.10 -19.52
CA TYR A 86 -18.28 -21.60 -18.43
C TYR A 86 -19.11 -20.69 -17.53
N GLU A 87 -19.90 -19.81 -18.14
CA GLU A 87 -20.91 -18.99 -17.47
C GLU A 87 -22.25 -19.09 -18.19
N GLY A 88 -23.36 -18.92 -17.47
CA GLY A 88 -24.69 -18.91 -18.08
C GLY A 88 -25.13 -20.21 -18.75
N GLU A 89 -25.83 -20.10 -19.88
CA GLU A 89 -26.47 -21.20 -20.61
C GLU A 89 -26.03 -21.31 -22.09
N HIS A 90 -25.11 -20.45 -22.53
CA HIS A 90 -24.66 -20.35 -23.91
C HIS A 90 -23.12 -20.34 -23.99
N TYR A 91 -22.58 -20.63 -25.18
CA TYR A 91 -21.19 -20.32 -25.53
C TYR A 91 -21.03 -20.26 -27.05
N ALA A 92 -19.95 -19.68 -27.53
CA ALA A 92 -19.60 -19.70 -28.95
C ALA A 92 -18.62 -20.81 -29.30
N GLY A 93 -18.39 -21.04 -30.60
CA GLY A 93 -17.30 -21.88 -31.05
C GLY A 93 -16.81 -21.49 -32.44
N PHE A 94 -15.56 -21.83 -32.72
CA PHE A 94 -14.90 -21.48 -33.98
C PHE A 94 -13.81 -22.49 -34.34
N VAL A 95 -13.56 -22.62 -35.64
CA VAL A 95 -12.43 -23.37 -36.16
C VAL A 95 -11.16 -22.52 -36.11
N ALA A 96 -10.28 -22.80 -35.15
CA ALA A 96 -8.98 -22.13 -35.05
C ALA A 96 -7.97 -22.58 -36.13
N PHE A 97 -8.13 -23.80 -36.64
CA PHE A 97 -7.31 -24.33 -37.73
C PHE A 97 -8.05 -25.47 -38.43
N LYS A 98 -8.00 -25.46 -39.77
CA LYS A 98 -8.33 -26.62 -40.58
C LYS A 98 -7.47 -26.71 -41.82
N GLU A 99 -6.95 -27.89 -42.05
CA GLU A 99 -6.42 -28.30 -43.35
C GLU A 99 -7.27 -29.42 -43.91
N ALA A 100 -7.48 -29.41 -45.23
CA ALA A 100 -8.04 -30.59 -45.88
C ALA A 100 -7.50 -30.72 -47.29
N GLU A 101 -7.65 -31.92 -47.81
CA GLU A 101 -7.26 -32.30 -49.14
C GLU A 101 -8.49 -32.80 -49.89
N ARG A 102 -8.67 -32.33 -51.13
CA ARG A 102 -9.70 -32.82 -52.05
C ARG A 102 -9.09 -33.71 -53.11
N TRP A 103 -9.84 -34.74 -53.47
CA TRP A 103 -9.53 -35.59 -54.61
C TRP A 103 -9.44 -34.77 -55.90
N ASN A 104 -8.42 -35.02 -56.71
CA ASN A 104 -8.23 -34.36 -57.99
C ASN A 104 -8.00 -35.41 -59.08
N TRP A 105 -9.05 -35.65 -59.87
CA TRP A 105 -9.03 -36.67 -60.93
C TRP A 105 -7.91 -36.46 -61.96
N LYS A 106 -7.53 -35.19 -62.22
CA LYS A 106 -6.42 -34.88 -63.15
C LYS A 106 -5.07 -35.31 -62.58
N ARG A 107 -4.77 -35.00 -61.31
CA ARG A 107 -3.52 -35.45 -60.66
C ARG A 107 -3.42 -36.97 -60.57
N ALA A 108 -4.55 -37.64 -60.32
CA ALA A 108 -4.62 -39.09 -60.28
C ALA A 108 -4.25 -39.75 -61.62
N LEU A 109 -4.54 -39.09 -62.74
CA LEU A 109 -4.26 -39.60 -64.08
C LEU A 109 -2.94 -39.12 -64.67
N ASP A 110 -2.41 -38.01 -64.19
CA ASP A 110 -1.11 -37.46 -64.61
C ASP A 110 0.10 -38.18 -63.96
N GLY A 111 -0.12 -39.28 -63.22
CA GLY A 111 0.94 -40.07 -62.60
C GLY A 111 1.73 -39.36 -61.49
N ARG A 112 1.17 -38.31 -60.87
CA ARG A 112 1.82 -37.59 -59.76
C ARG A 112 1.74 -38.41 -58.47
N GLU A 113 2.73 -38.26 -57.59
CA GLU A 113 2.84 -38.99 -56.30
C GLU A 113 1.59 -38.91 -55.40
N SER A 114 0.79 -37.83 -55.49
CA SER A 114 -0.47 -37.72 -54.76
C SER A 114 -1.64 -37.24 -55.65
N PRO A 115 -2.77 -37.98 -55.71
CA PRO A 115 -3.97 -37.59 -56.42
C PRO A 115 -4.75 -36.47 -55.71
N PHE A 116 -4.31 -36.05 -54.52
CA PHE A 116 -4.98 -35.03 -53.74
C PHE A 116 -4.42 -33.62 -54.01
N ARG A 117 -5.29 -32.61 -53.89
CA ARG A 117 -4.90 -31.19 -53.82
C ARG A 117 -5.40 -30.60 -52.51
N PRO A 118 -4.67 -29.67 -51.90
CA PRO A 118 -5.21 -28.91 -50.77
C PRO A 118 -6.55 -28.27 -51.13
N SER A 119 -7.54 -28.40 -50.25
CA SER A 119 -8.89 -27.82 -50.36
C SER A 119 -9.15 -26.73 -49.32
N TYR A 120 -8.59 -26.88 -48.13
CA TYR A 120 -8.51 -25.83 -47.11
C TYR A 120 -7.03 -25.65 -46.76
N GLN A 121 -6.47 -24.48 -47.07
CA GLN A 121 -5.12 -24.10 -46.65
C GLN A 121 -5.22 -22.86 -45.78
N GLY A 122 -4.79 -23.00 -44.53
CA GLY A 122 -4.84 -21.92 -43.55
C GLY A 122 -6.26 -21.48 -43.19
N TYR A 123 -7.23 -22.40 -43.19
CA TYR A 123 -8.60 -22.07 -42.80
C TYR A 123 -8.66 -21.75 -41.31
N SER A 124 -9.20 -20.58 -40.99
CA SER A 124 -9.40 -20.11 -39.62
C SER A 124 -10.65 -19.23 -39.54
N GLU A 125 -11.36 -19.36 -38.44
CA GLU A 125 -12.54 -18.58 -38.09
C GLU A 125 -12.23 -17.72 -36.87
N TYR A 126 -12.98 -16.63 -36.75
CA TYR A 126 -12.83 -15.66 -35.69
C TYR A 126 -14.21 -15.15 -35.31
N VAL A 127 -14.33 -14.67 -34.08
CA VAL A 127 -15.51 -13.94 -33.63
C VAL A 127 -15.13 -12.49 -33.38
N GLN A 128 -16.03 -11.55 -33.67
CA GLN A 128 -15.81 -10.14 -33.38
C GLN A 128 -17.03 -9.49 -32.74
N SER A 129 -16.78 -8.50 -31.89
CA SER A 129 -17.80 -7.66 -31.27
C SER A 129 -17.30 -6.22 -31.13
N ALA A 130 -18.23 -5.27 -31.15
CA ALA A 130 -17.93 -3.88 -30.83
C ALA A 130 -17.72 -3.71 -29.32
N LEU A 131 -16.72 -2.92 -28.93
CA LEU A 131 -16.52 -2.53 -27.54
C LEU A 131 -17.62 -1.55 -27.09
N ALA A 132 -17.87 -1.49 -25.78
CA ALA A 132 -18.84 -0.57 -25.21
C ALA A 132 -18.47 0.91 -25.46
N GLY A 133 -17.19 1.21 -25.60
CA GLY A 133 -16.62 2.49 -25.99
C GLY A 133 -15.17 2.35 -26.43
N PRO A 134 -14.56 3.40 -27.00
CA PRO A 134 -13.14 3.40 -27.31
C PRO A 134 -12.32 3.30 -26.02
N LEU A 135 -11.12 2.71 -26.12
CA LEU A 135 -10.17 2.66 -25.01
C LEU A 135 -9.46 4.00 -24.82
N THR A 136 -8.90 4.23 -23.64
CA THR A 136 -8.12 5.44 -23.35
C THR A 136 -6.65 5.20 -23.70
N ALA A 137 -6.09 6.06 -24.56
CA ALA A 137 -4.68 5.99 -24.91
C ALA A 137 -3.76 6.03 -23.67
N GLY A 138 -2.79 5.12 -23.62
CA GLY A 138 -1.80 5.02 -22.53
C GLY A 138 -2.28 4.24 -21.30
N GLN A 139 -3.57 3.91 -21.19
CA GLN A 139 -4.06 3.03 -20.12
C GLN A 139 -3.78 1.55 -20.44
N LYS A 140 -3.50 0.76 -19.41
CA LYS A 140 -3.40 -0.69 -19.53
C LYS A 140 -4.78 -1.33 -19.40
N TYR A 141 -5.05 -2.37 -20.16
CA TYR A 141 -6.28 -3.14 -20.09
C TYR A 141 -5.99 -4.63 -20.04
N ASP A 142 -6.78 -5.36 -19.27
CA ASP A 142 -6.75 -6.82 -19.18
C ASP A 142 -7.82 -7.41 -20.10
N VAL A 143 -7.38 -8.28 -21.00
CA VAL A 143 -8.26 -9.14 -21.79
C VAL A 143 -8.26 -10.52 -21.18
N THR A 144 -9.44 -11.11 -21.03
CA THR A 144 -9.57 -12.50 -20.61
C THR A 144 -10.68 -13.19 -21.39
N PHE A 145 -10.47 -14.43 -21.81
CA PHE A 145 -11.51 -15.29 -22.39
C PHE A 145 -11.18 -16.75 -22.12
N ARG A 146 -12.17 -17.63 -22.20
CA ARG A 146 -12.01 -19.06 -21.93
C ARG A 146 -12.18 -19.84 -23.21
N VAL A 147 -11.29 -20.78 -23.45
CA VAL A 147 -11.37 -21.70 -24.58
C VAL A 147 -11.33 -23.15 -24.11
N LYS A 148 -12.05 -24.03 -24.81
CA LYS A 148 -11.98 -25.47 -24.58
C LYS A 148 -11.87 -26.18 -25.90
N LEU A 149 -10.90 -27.08 -26.04
CA LEU A 149 -10.74 -27.85 -27.27
C LEU A 149 -11.89 -28.86 -27.38
N ALA A 150 -12.63 -28.83 -28.48
CA ALA A 150 -13.75 -29.74 -28.68
C ALA A 150 -13.28 -31.21 -28.76
N ASN A 151 -14.06 -32.14 -28.22
CA ASN A 151 -13.69 -33.56 -28.19
C ASN A 151 -13.38 -34.11 -29.58
N GLY A 152 -14.14 -33.70 -30.59
CA GLY A 152 -13.99 -34.08 -31.99
C GLY A 152 -12.84 -33.41 -32.76
N SER A 153 -12.01 -32.59 -32.10
CA SER A 153 -10.81 -32.00 -32.69
C SER A 153 -9.61 -32.93 -32.52
N ASP A 154 -8.81 -33.12 -33.56
CA ASP A 154 -7.57 -33.91 -33.51
C ASP A 154 -6.31 -33.04 -33.56
N ARG A 155 -6.49 -31.72 -33.70
CA ARG A 155 -5.43 -30.72 -33.59
C ARG A 155 -5.66 -29.77 -32.43
N ALA A 156 -4.57 -29.33 -31.83
CA ALA A 156 -4.51 -28.17 -30.94
C ALA A 156 -3.59 -27.11 -31.56
N VAL A 157 -3.79 -25.85 -31.19
CA VAL A 157 -2.99 -24.72 -31.69
C VAL A 157 -2.49 -23.83 -30.58
N SER A 158 -1.37 -23.15 -30.81
CA SER A 158 -1.00 -21.91 -30.10
C SER A 158 -1.53 -20.69 -30.89
N GLY A 159 -1.22 -19.48 -30.42
CA GLY A 159 -1.68 -18.24 -31.06
C GLY A 159 -3.16 -17.94 -30.90
N LEU A 160 -3.90 -18.66 -30.04
CA LEU A 160 -5.25 -18.26 -29.62
C LEU A 160 -5.13 -16.92 -28.90
N GLY A 161 -5.83 -15.90 -29.39
CA GLY A 161 -5.59 -14.55 -28.94
C GLY A 161 -6.75 -13.60 -29.18
N ALA A 162 -6.55 -12.37 -28.73
CA ALA A 162 -7.43 -11.25 -28.94
C ALA A 162 -6.68 -10.12 -29.65
N TYR A 163 -7.25 -9.67 -30.76
CA TYR A 163 -6.85 -8.47 -31.48
C TYR A 163 -7.88 -7.37 -31.25
N LEU A 164 -7.42 -6.19 -30.83
CA LEU A 164 -8.25 -5.02 -30.65
C LEU A 164 -8.07 -4.11 -31.86
N SER A 165 -9.14 -3.91 -32.63
CA SER A 165 -9.12 -3.22 -33.92
C SER A 165 -9.76 -1.84 -33.85
N PRO A 166 -9.24 -0.84 -34.58
CA PRO A 166 -9.89 0.45 -34.73
C PRO A 166 -11.11 0.44 -35.65
N VAL A 167 -11.30 -0.64 -36.42
CA VAL A 167 -12.36 -0.77 -37.42
C VAL A 167 -13.00 -2.15 -37.34
N GLN A 168 -14.24 -2.26 -37.83
CA GLN A 168 -14.88 -3.56 -37.99
C GLN A 168 -14.24 -4.30 -39.17
N LEU A 169 -13.82 -5.54 -38.97
CA LEU A 169 -13.22 -6.35 -40.03
C LEU A 169 -14.32 -7.06 -40.85
N ALA A 170 -14.07 -7.22 -42.16
CA ALA A 170 -15.03 -7.80 -43.11
C ALA A 170 -14.31 -8.48 -44.31
N TYR A 171 -13.44 -9.44 -44.03
CA TYR A 171 -12.70 -10.17 -45.06
C TYR A 171 -13.59 -11.13 -45.87
N HIS A 172 -13.39 -11.18 -47.18
CA HIS A 172 -14.10 -12.08 -48.10
C HIS A 172 -13.38 -13.41 -48.33
N ASN A 173 -12.70 -13.93 -47.31
CA ASN A 173 -12.06 -15.24 -47.32
C ASN A 173 -12.14 -15.86 -45.91
N ASN A 174 -11.74 -17.11 -45.76
CA ASN A 174 -11.73 -17.85 -44.50
C ASN A 174 -10.31 -18.22 -44.06
N GLN A 175 -9.32 -17.41 -44.45
CA GLN A 175 -7.92 -17.64 -44.11
C GLN A 175 -7.56 -16.96 -42.79
N PHE A 176 -6.39 -17.31 -42.26
CA PHE A 176 -5.78 -16.61 -41.13
C PHE A 176 -5.73 -15.10 -41.36
N LEU A 177 -6.23 -14.38 -40.35
CA LEU A 177 -6.02 -12.95 -40.20
C LEU A 177 -4.52 -12.65 -40.08
N GLN A 178 -4.09 -11.55 -40.71
CA GLN A 178 -2.70 -11.09 -40.73
C GLN A 178 -2.39 -10.11 -39.58
N GLU A 179 -3.42 -9.76 -38.83
CA GLU A 179 -3.35 -8.89 -37.68
C GLU A 179 -2.52 -9.53 -36.57
N LYS A 180 -1.79 -8.68 -35.85
CA LYS A 180 -1.02 -9.11 -34.68
C LYS A 180 -1.89 -8.90 -33.45
N PRO A 181 -2.24 -9.96 -32.70
CA PRO A 181 -3.05 -9.81 -31.50
C PRO A 181 -2.22 -9.17 -30.38
N GLN A 182 -2.88 -8.39 -29.53
CA GLN A 182 -2.28 -7.81 -28.33
C GLN A 182 -2.04 -8.89 -27.26
N VAL A 183 -2.94 -9.88 -27.19
CA VAL A 183 -2.86 -11.02 -26.26
C VAL A 183 -2.93 -12.31 -27.06
N SER A 184 -2.01 -13.25 -26.82
CA SER A 184 -2.07 -14.57 -27.46
C SER A 184 -1.35 -15.65 -26.65
N THR A 185 -1.80 -16.89 -26.79
CA THR A 185 -1.19 -18.05 -26.14
C THR A 185 0.12 -18.43 -26.83
N ALA A 186 1.23 -18.41 -26.08
CA ALA A 186 2.51 -18.90 -26.59
C ALA A 186 2.55 -20.45 -26.71
N LYS A 187 1.79 -21.15 -25.88
CA LYS A 187 1.72 -22.62 -25.86
C LYS A 187 0.45 -23.11 -26.57
N LYS A 188 0.52 -24.34 -27.07
CA LYS A 188 -0.64 -25.02 -27.66
C LYS A 188 -1.68 -25.33 -26.57
N VAL A 189 -2.94 -25.03 -26.83
CA VAL A 189 -4.04 -25.28 -25.88
C VAL A 189 -4.75 -26.57 -26.26
N ASN A 190 -4.46 -27.66 -25.54
CA ASN A 190 -4.98 -29.00 -25.85
C ASN A 190 -6.01 -29.53 -24.83
N ASN A 191 -6.44 -28.71 -23.86
CA ASN A 191 -7.37 -29.15 -22.84
C ASN A 191 -8.76 -29.40 -23.42
N LYS A 192 -9.22 -30.66 -23.31
CA LYS A 192 -10.54 -31.13 -23.73
C LYS A 192 -11.51 -31.36 -22.57
N GLN A 193 -11.06 -31.28 -21.33
CA GLN A 193 -11.86 -31.55 -20.14
C GLN A 193 -12.41 -30.26 -19.56
N ASP A 194 -11.53 -29.30 -19.32
CA ASP A 194 -11.85 -28.03 -18.67
C ASP A 194 -11.62 -26.83 -19.58
N TRP A 195 -12.28 -25.73 -19.22
CA TRP A 195 -12.02 -24.43 -19.81
C TRP A 195 -10.61 -23.96 -19.48
N THR A 196 -9.88 -23.53 -20.50
CA THR A 196 -8.56 -22.90 -20.37
C THR A 196 -8.72 -21.39 -20.47
N GLU A 197 -8.31 -20.67 -19.44
CA GLU A 197 -8.26 -19.21 -19.48
C GLU A 197 -7.10 -18.74 -20.36
N VAL A 198 -7.40 -17.82 -21.28
CA VAL A 198 -6.44 -17.02 -22.00
C VAL A 198 -6.55 -15.60 -21.48
N THR A 199 -5.46 -15.08 -20.93
CA THR A 199 -5.41 -13.76 -20.33
C THR A 199 -4.16 -13.01 -20.73
N GLY A 200 -4.23 -11.69 -20.72
CA GLY A 200 -3.07 -10.83 -20.91
C GLY A 200 -3.42 -9.35 -20.79
N THR A 201 -2.39 -8.56 -20.52
CA THR A 201 -2.48 -7.11 -20.35
C THR A 201 -1.81 -6.42 -21.53
N PHE A 202 -2.41 -5.34 -22.03
CA PHE A 202 -1.80 -4.51 -23.07
C PHE A 202 -2.04 -3.02 -22.80
N THR A 203 -1.20 -2.15 -23.34
CA THR A 203 -1.40 -0.70 -23.30
C THR A 203 -2.17 -0.26 -24.54
N ALA A 204 -3.32 0.40 -24.34
CA ALA A 204 -4.15 0.88 -25.43
C ALA A 204 -3.52 2.11 -26.12
N ASP A 205 -3.70 2.20 -27.43
CA ASP A 205 -3.35 3.39 -28.22
C ASP A 205 -4.52 4.38 -28.35
N GLY A 206 -5.71 3.97 -27.92
CA GLY A 206 -6.94 4.77 -27.88
C GLY A 206 -7.76 4.71 -29.17
N THR A 207 -7.32 3.93 -30.16
CA THR A 207 -8.04 3.74 -31.42
C THR A 207 -8.96 2.54 -31.40
N GLU A 208 -8.81 1.63 -30.44
CA GLU A 208 -9.49 0.34 -30.34
C GLU A 208 -11.02 0.49 -30.17
N LYS A 209 -11.79 -0.15 -31.04
CA LYS A 209 -13.28 -0.12 -31.05
C LYS A 209 -13.92 -1.50 -31.14
N PHE A 210 -13.16 -2.52 -31.54
CA PHE A 210 -13.63 -3.88 -31.73
C PHE A 210 -12.67 -4.86 -31.10
N ILE A 211 -13.19 -5.98 -30.60
CA ILE A 211 -12.41 -7.14 -30.19
C ILE A 211 -12.63 -8.26 -31.20
N ILE A 212 -11.54 -8.93 -31.59
CA ILE A 212 -11.53 -10.07 -32.49
C ILE A 212 -10.79 -11.22 -31.81
N ILE A 213 -11.44 -12.37 -31.66
CA ILE A 213 -10.87 -13.55 -31.00
C ILE A 213 -10.77 -14.70 -32.01
N GLY A 214 -9.63 -15.38 -32.00
CA GLY A 214 -9.36 -16.56 -32.81
C GLY A 214 -7.88 -16.96 -32.73
N ALA A 215 -7.40 -17.74 -33.69
CA ALA A 215 -5.98 -18.10 -33.78
C ALA A 215 -5.23 -17.19 -34.76
N PHE A 216 -4.16 -16.53 -34.34
CA PHE A 216 -3.41 -15.58 -35.15
C PHE A 216 -2.02 -16.11 -35.49
N ILE A 217 -1.68 -16.14 -36.78
CA ILE A 217 -0.35 -16.58 -37.23
C ILE A 217 0.77 -15.67 -36.71
N ASN A 218 0.50 -14.38 -36.63
CA ASN A 218 1.44 -13.37 -36.13
C ASN A 218 1.45 -13.28 -34.59
N GLY A 219 0.73 -14.17 -33.91
CA GLY A 219 0.74 -14.36 -32.45
C GLY A 219 1.54 -15.58 -31.97
N GLY A 220 2.41 -16.15 -32.81
CA GLY A 220 3.19 -17.35 -32.45
C GLY A 220 2.42 -18.65 -32.64
N PHE A 221 1.95 -18.88 -33.87
CA PHE A 221 1.10 -20.01 -34.21
C PHE A 221 1.90 -21.29 -34.52
N GLU A 222 1.53 -22.36 -33.84
CA GLU A 222 1.97 -23.73 -34.05
C GLU A 222 0.77 -24.67 -33.95
N THR A 223 0.89 -25.87 -34.53
CA THR A 223 -0.13 -26.92 -34.43
C THR A 223 0.46 -28.20 -33.86
N GLU A 224 -0.38 -29.00 -33.20
CA GLU A 224 -0.03 -30.31 -32.64
C GLU A 224 -1.16 -31.30 -32.88
N LYS A 225 -0.82 -32.56 -33.17
CA LYS A 225 -1.78 -33.68 -33.18
C LYS A 225 -1.98 -34.19 -31.75
N VAL A 226 -3.22 -34.20 -31.29
CA VAL A 226 -3.56 -34.48 -29.87
C VAL A 226 -4.40 -35.74 -29.65
N VAL A 227 -4.82 -36.41 -30.73
CA VAL A 227 -5.53 -37.70 -30.66
C VAL A 227 -4.96 -38.65 -31.72
N GLU A 228 -4.76 -39.91 -31.32
CA GLU A 228 -4.42 -40.99 -32.25
C GLU A 228 -5.68 -41.50 -32.96
N GLY A 229 -5.59 -41.74 -34.28
CA GLY A 229 -6.74 -42.17 -35.10
C GLY A 229 -6.93 -41.34 -36.37
N PRO A 230 -8.16 -41.38 -36.96
CA PRO A 230 -8.50 -40.67 -38.19
C PRO A 230 -8.14 -39.18 -38.13
N ASP A 231 -7.48 -38.70 -39.19
CA ASP A 231 -6.88 -37.37 -39.24
C ASP A 231 -7.85 -36.34 -39.80
N SER A 232 -8.61 -35.69 -38.92
CA SER A 232 -9.55 -34.62 -39.29
C SER A 232 -8.84 -33.30 -39.64
N LYS A 233 -7.56 -33.18 -39.23
CA LYS A 233 -6.71 -31.99 -39.39
C LYS A 233 -7.40 -30.71 -38.94
N ARG A 234 -8.15 -30.77 -37.83
CA ARG A 234 -9.00 -29.67 -37.35
C ARG A 234 -8.80 -29.41 -35.86
N ALA A 235 -8.69 -28.12 -35.53
CA ALA A 235 -8.75 -27.60 -34.18
C ALA A 235 -9.99 -26.70 -34.06
N TYR A 236 -11.05 -27.21 -33.45
CA TYR A 236 -12.25 -26.47 -33.08
C TYR A 236 -12.24 -26.18 -31.59
N TYR A 237 -12.47 -24.93 -31.22
CA TYR A 237 -12.55 -24.49 -29.83
C TYR A 237 -13.93 -23.93 -29.51
N TYR A 238 -14.44 -24.28 -28.34
CA TYR A 238 -15.50 -23.53 -27.68
C TYR A 238 -14.90 -22.28 -27.03
N LEU A 239 -15.69 -21.22 -26.92
CA LEU A 239 -15.30 -19.89 -26.46
C LEU A 239 -16.37 -19.31 -25.56
N ASP A 240 -15.98 -18.79 -24.40
CA ASP A 240 -16.89 -18.22 -23.41
C ASP A 240 -16.17 -17.23 -22.46
N GLY A 241 -16.92 -16.50 -21.63
CA GLY A 241 -16.41 -15.65 -20.55
C GLY A 241 -15.44 -14.57 -21.01
N ILE A 242 -15.79 -13.86 -22.08
CA ILE A 242 -14.97 -12.81 -22.69
C ILE A 242 -15.08 -11.52 -21.89
N SER A 243 -13.95 -11.00 -21.46
CA SER A 243 -13.84 -9.78 -20.68
C SER A 243 -12.71 -8.88 -21.16
N LEU A 244 -12.98 -7.57 -21.18
CA LEU A 244 -11.99 -6.52 -21.35
C LEU A 244 -12.23 -5.48 -20.25
N LYS A 245 -11.26 -5.29 -19.36
CA LYS A 245 -11.37 -4.36 -18.23
C LYS A 245 -10.14 -3.48 -18.13
N LEU A 246 -10.32 -2.30 -17.53
CA LEU A 246 -9.19 -1.43 -17.19
C LEU A 246 -8.28 -2.20 -16.21
N HIS A 247 -6.98 -2.27 -16.52
CA HIS A 247 -6.01 -2.86 -15.62
C HIS A 247 -5.90 -1.98 -14.36
N PRO A 248 -5.93 -2.55 -13.15
CA PRO A 248 -5.79 -1.78 -11.92
C PRO A 248 -4.47 -0.98 -11.93
N GLU A 249 -4.49 0.24 -11.40
CA GLU A 249 -3.23 0.94 -11.12
C GLU A 249 -2.46 0.20 -10.01
N GLU A 250 -1.13 0.31 -10.03
CA GLU A 250 -0.29 -0.27 -8.97
C GLU A 250 -0.54 0.49 -7.66
N ASP A 251 -0.75 -0.27 -6.59
CA ASP A 251 -1.00 0.18 -5.21
C ASP A 251 -0.34 -0.88 -4.30
N ARG A 252 0.91 -0.61 -3.93
CA ARG A 252 1.83 -1.57 -3.31
C ARG A 252 1.44 -1.88 -1.87
N ASP A 253 1.03 -0.88 -1.10
CA ASP A 253 0.65 -1.03 0.30
C ASP A 253 -0.87 -1.21 0.52
N LYS A 254 -1.66 -1.00 -0.53
CA LYS A 254 -3.11 -1.28 -0.58
C LYS A 254 -3.94 -0.35 0.28
N ASP A 255 -3.51 0.89 0.43
CA ASP A 255 -4.26 1.92 1.14
C ASP A 255 -5.36 2.58 0.28
N GLY A 256 -5.40 2.25 -1.02
CA GLY A 256 -6.36 2.78 -1.98
C GLY A 256 -5.91 4.05 -2.71
N VAL A 257 -4.68 4.51 -2.47
CA VAL A 257 -3.99 5.57 -3.20
C VAL A 257 -3.01 4.91 -4.18
N PRO A 258 -3.17 5.08 -5.51
CA PRO A 258 -2.24 4.48 -6.45
C PRO A 258 -0.80 5.00 -6.26
N ASP A 259 0.19 4.12 -6.40
CA ASP A 259 1.64 4.39 -6.25
C ASP A 259 2.12 5.66 -6.97
N LYS A 260 1.47 5.99 -8.09
CA LYS A 260 1.80 7.14 -8.93
C LYS A 260 1.50 8.48 -8.23
N VAL A 261 0.54 8.50 -7.32
CA VAL A 261 0.09 9.68 -6.58
C VAL A 261 0.28 9.53 -5.06
N ASP A 262 0.76 8.37 -4.61
CA ASP A 262 1.12 8.07 -3.24
C ASP A 262 2.54 8.57 -2.91
N ARG A 263 2.67 9.31 -1.80
CA ARG A 263 3.95 9.79 -1.27
C ARG A 263 4.66 8.78 -0.39
N CYS A 264 3.95 7.79 0.13
CA CYS A 264 4.44 6.73 0.99
C CYS A 264 4.06 5.35 0.44
N PRO A 265 4.43 5.01 -0.81
CA PRO A 265 3.90 3.85 -1.56
C PRO A 265 4.33 2.47 -1.06
N ASP A 266 4.92 2.39 0.13
CA ASP A 266 5.31 1.15 0.80
C ASP A 266 4.74 1.08 2.23
N GLU A 267 3.95 2.09 2.65
CA GLU A 267 3.43 2.28 4.00
C GLU A 267 2.01 2.84 3.96
N ALA A 268 1.02 1.97 4.17
CA ALA A 268 -0.38 2.32 4.05
C ALA A 268 -0.77 3.54 4.90
N GLY A 269 -1.40 4.52 4.27
CA GLY A 269 -1.74 5.78 4.90
C GLY A 269 -3.13 6.30 4.59
N LEU A 270 -3.32 7.59 4.89
CA LEU A 270 -4.58 8.27 4.67
C LEU A 270 -4.58 8.94 3.30
N ALA A 271 -5.65 8.74 2.52
CA ALA A 271 -5.83 9.45 1.25
C ALA A 271 -5.82 10.99 1.40
N ALA A 272 -6.18 11.51 2.58
CA ALA A 272 -6.09 12.95 2.88
C ALA A 272 -4.64 13.46 3.01
N LEU A 273 -3.69 12.56 3.21
CA LEU A 273 -2.27 12.81 3.39
C LEU A 273 -1.43 12.21 2.26
N ASP A 274 -2.02 12.14 1.06
CA ASP A 274 -1.40 11.56 -0.14
C ASP A 274 -0.81 10.15 0.09
N GLY A 275 -1.53 9.30 0.85
CA GLY A 275 -1.14 7.90 1.11
C GLY A 275 -0.15 7.71 2.26
N CYS A 276 0.18 8.76 3.01
CA CYS A 276 1.09 8.65 4.14
C CYS A 276 0.40 8.38 5.49
N PRO A 277 1.05 7.63 6.41
CA PRO A 277 0.56 7.40 7.76
C PRO A 277 0.62 8.68 8.60
N ASP A 278 -0.25 8.73 9.61
CA ASP A 278 -0.34 9.76 10.65
C ASP A 278 -0.65 9.02 11.97
N ARG A 279 0.41 8.71 12.72
CA ARG A 279 0.39 7.80 13.86
C ARG A 279 -0.30 8.39 15.09
N ASP A 280 -0.18 9.69 15.30
CA ASP A 280 -0.76 10.37 16.46
C ASP A 280 -2.05 11.15 16.13
N GLY A 281 -2.40 11.25 14.86
CA GLY A 281 -3.66 11.78 14.37
C GLY A 281 -3.77 13.30 14.44
N ASP A 282 -2.64 14.01 14.40
CA ASP A 282 -2.62 15.48 14.46
C ASP A 282 -2.86 16.16 13.10
N GLY A 283 -2.93 15.35 12.02
CA GLY A 283 -3.17 15.80 10.65
C GLY A 283 -1.90 16.12 9.86
N ILE A 284 -0.72 15.80 10.39
CA ILE A 284 0.57 15.88 9.72
C ILE A 284 1.06 14.45 9.49
N ALA A 285 1.44 14.14 8.25
CA ALA A 285 1.99 12.82 7.96
C ALA A 285 3.29 12.57 8.74
N ASP A 286 3.52 11.34 9.18
CA ASP A 286 4.69 10.93 9.98
C ASP A 286 6.03 11.37 9.38
N ASN A 287 6.12 11.38 8.05
CA ASN A 287 7.33 11.79 7.32
C ASN A 287 7.58 13.31 7.30
N MET A 288 6.57 14.09 7.71
CA MET A 288 6.59 15.55 7.83
C MET A 288 6.44 16.00 9.29
N ASP A 289 6.22 15.07 10.22
CA ASP A 289 6.07 15.30 11.64
C ASP A 289 7.42 15.17 12.38
N ALA A 290 7.77 16.17 13.18
CA ALA A 290 8.95 16.16 14.03
C ALA A 290 8.77 15.35 15.32
N CYS A 291 7.53 15.05 15.70
CA CYS A 291 7.12 14.24 16.84
C CYS A 291 6.02 13.22 16.47
N PRO A 292 6.26 12.25 15.55
CA PRO A 292 5.23 11.37 14.95
C PRO A 292 4.42 10.46 15.90
N ASP A 293 4.70 10.50 17.19
CA ASP A 293 4.05 9.65 18.20
C ASP A 293 3.33 10.49 19.26
N VAL A 294 3.34 11.83 19.15
CA VAL A 294 2.78 12.76 20.13
C VAL A 294 2.22 13.99 19.42
N ALA A 295 0.89 14.02 19.28
CA ALA A 295 0.18 15.05 18.54
C ALA A 295 0.57 16.48 18.95
N GLY A 296 0.78 17.33 17.95
CA GLY A 296 1.12 18.73 18.14
C GLY A 296 0.55 19.64 17.06
N PRO A 297 0.67 20.96 17.21
CA PRO A 297 0.22 21.90 16.20
C PRO A 297 1.18 21.95 15.01
N ALA A 298 0.62 22.21 13.82
CA ALA A 298 1.40 22.47 12.60
C ALA A 298 2.40 23.64 12.72
N SER A 299 2.18 24.59 13.64
CA SER A 299 3.14 25.67 13.91
C SER A 299 4.48 25.16 14.46
N PHE A 300 4.50 23.95 15.01
CA PHE A 300 5.66 23.27 15.57
C PHE A 300 5.97 21.95 14.87
N ASN A 301 5.50 21.79 13.62
CA ASN A 301 5.68 20.57 12.82
C ASN A 301 5.29 19.30 13.60
N GLY A 302 4.12 19.32 14.26
CA GLY A 302 3.56 18.18 14.98
C GLY A 302 4.09 17.96 16.39
N CYS A 303 5.00 18.80 16.88
CA CYS A 303 5.44 18.72 18.27
C CYS A 303 4.59 19.58 19.22
N PRO A 304 4.22 19.07 20.42
CA PRO A 304 3.56 19.87 21.44
C PRO A 304 4.48 20.95 22.02
N ASP A 305 3.87 21.96 22.65
CA ASP A 305 4.50 22.97 23.50
C ASP A 305 3.76 22.94 24.84
N SER A 306 4.27 22.12 25.76
CA SER A 306 3.57 21.70 26.97
C SER A 306 3.41 22.84 27.98
N ASP A 307 4.32 23.81 27.99
CA ASP A 307 4.23 24.97 28.89
C ASP A 307 3.79 26.26 28.19
N GLY A 308 3.73 26.28 26.86
CA GLY A 308 3.25 27.40 26.06
C GLY A 308 4.20 28.60 26.12
N ASP A 309 5.50 28.39 26.08
CA ASP A 309 6.51 29.46 26.01
C ASP A 309 6.96 29.80 24.57
N GLY A 310 6.50 29.01 23.59
CA GLY A 310 6.81 29.17 22.18
C GLY A 310 8.01 28.36 21.69
N VAL A 311 8.58 27.51 22.53
CA VAL A 311 9.59 26.50 22.17
C VAL A 311 8.94 25.11 22.27
N PRO A 312 8.88 24.34 21.17
CA PRO A 312 8.26 23.01 21.23
C PRO A 312 9.08 22.05 22.09
N ASP A 313 8.41 21.07 22.70
CA ASP A 313 8.96 20.14 23.70
C ASP A 313 10.21 19.39 23.22
N ASN A 314 10.31 19.11 21.91
CA ASN A 314 11.47 18.44 21.32
C ASN A 314 12.73 19.34 21.25
N LEU A 315 12.55 20.66 21.37
CA LEU A 315 13.60 21.67 21.41
C LEU A 315 13.71 22.37 22.78
N ASP A 316 12.75 22.15 23.67
CA ASP A 316 12.72 22.71 25.01
C ASP A 316 13.50 21.83 25.99
N ARG A 317 14.48 22.44 26.67
CA ARG A 317 15.25 21.78 27.73
C ARG A 317 14.49 21.70 29.06
N CYS A 318 13.42 22.46 29.19
CA CYS A 318 12.56 22.60 30.35
C CYS A 318 11.06 22.53 29.96
N PRO A 319 10.55 21.45 29.31
CA PRO A 319 9.22 21.38 28.65
C PRO A 319 7.97 21.68 29.50
N LYS A 320 8.13 21.93 30.79
CA LYS A 320 7.04 22.14 31.75
C LYS A 320 7.18 23.46 32.50
N VAL A 321 8.20 24.25 32.19
CA VAL A 321 8.57 25.46 32.93
C VAL A 321 9.04 26.55 31.96
N LYS A 322 8.12 27.47 31.65
CA LYS A 322 8.35 28.53 30.67
C LYS A 322 9.69 29.23 30.77
N GLY A 323 10.38 29.38 29.66
CA GLY A 323 11.58 30.18 29.50
C GLY A 323 11.63 30.92 28.17
N PRO A 324 12.66 31.75 27.96
CA PRO A 324 12.88 32.36 26.66
C PRO A 324 13.52 31.36 25.70
N ALA A 325 13.19 31.48 24.41
CA ALA A 325 13.87 30.74 23.33
C ALA A 325 15.39 30.96 23.32
N SER A 326 15.88 32.13 23.76
CA SER A 326 17.32 32.41 23.91
C SER A 326 18.03 31.49 24.91
N ASN A 327 17.28 30.80 25.78
CA ASN A 327 17.78 29.83 26.74
C ASN A 327 17.15 28.44 26.55
N ASN A 328 16.68 28.12 25.33
CA ASN A 328 16.07 26.83 24.97
C ASN A 328 14.91 26.44 25.91
N GLY A 329 13.98 27.37 26.13
CA GLY A 329 12.76 27.18 26.93
C GLY A 329 12.99 27.09 28.45
N CYS A 330 14.23 27.25 28.92
CA CYS A 330 14.50 27.26 30.37
C CYS A 330 14.49 28.68 30.97
N PRO A 331 13.95 28.88 32.19
CA PRO A 331 14.03 30.16 32.87
C PRO A 331 15.47 30.63 33.10
N GLU A 332 15.69 31.94 33.05
CA GLU A 332 16.97 32.50 33.45
C GLU A 332 17.11 32.54 34.97
N VAL A 333 18.26 32.08 35.48
CA VAL A 333 18.60 32.19 36.89
C VAL A 333 18.92 33.65 37.21
N SER A 334 18.25 34.23 38.20
CA SER A 334 18.47 35.64 38.55
C SER A 334 19.91 35.92 39.01
N GLU A 335 20.44 37.10 38.68
CA GLU A 335 21.79 37.52 39.12
C GLU A 335 21.94 37.52 40.66
N LYS A 336 20.85 37.80 41.38
CA LYS A 336 20.79 37.68 42.85
C LYS A 336 21.06 36.24 43.27
N ALA A 337 20.39 35.27 42.63
CA ALA A 337 20.55 33.85 42.92
C ALA A 337 21.96 33.36 42.54
N LYS A 338 22.48 33.69 41.35
CA LYS A 338 23.85 33.33 40.95
C LYS A 338 24.90 33.80 41.96
N LYS A 339 24.89 35.09 42.30
CA LYS A 339 25.81 35.68 43.28
C LYS A 339 25.67 35.07 44.67
N LEU A 340 24.45 34.68 45.06
CA LEU A 340 24.22 34.02 46.33
C LEU A 340 24.82 32.61 46.33
N PHE A 341 24.58 31.81 45.29
CA PHE A 341 25.11 30.46 45.19
C PHE A 341 26.64 30.44 45.12
N GLU A 342 27.26 31.40 44.41
CA GLU A 342 28.70 31.60 44.42
C GLU A 342 29.25 31.91 45.82
N LYS A 343 28.57 32.79 46.58
CA LYS A 343 28.94 33.06 47.99
C LYS A 343 28.78 31.82 48.86
N ALA A 344 27.77 31.02 48.60
CA ALA A 344 27.49 29.82 49.38
C ALA A 344 28.58 28.75 49.22
N LEU A 345 29.33 28.73 48.10
CA LEU A 345 30.49 27.86 47.88
C LEU A 345 31.52 27.91 49.02
N THR A 346 31.71 29.08 49.61
CA THR A 346 32.70 29.29 50.69
C THR A 346 32.06 29.63 52.04
N GLY A 347 30.76 29.93 52.06
CA GLY A 347 30.01 30.30 53.27
C GLY A 347 29.51 29.11 54.09
N ILE A 348 29.40 27.92 53.50
CA ILE A 348 28.94 26.71 54.20
C ILE A 348 30.11 25.96 54.81
N GLN A 349 30.08 25.81 56.14
CA GLN A 349 31.14 25.22 56.94
C GLN A 349 30.58 24.08 57.77
N PHE A 350 31.43 23.08 57.99
CA PHE A 350 31.12 21.91 58.80
C PHE A 350 32.11 21.77 59.95
N GLU A 351 31.69 21.07 61.01
CA GLU A 351 32.61 20.60 62.02
C GLU A 351 33.67 19.65 61.42
N SER A 352 34.87 19.69 61.97
CA SER A 352 36.01 18.93 61.41
C SER A 352 35.69 17.44 61.35
N GLY A 353 35.89 16.83 60.17
CA GLY A 353 35.62 15.42 59.91
C GLY A 353 34.14 14.99 59.99
N LYS A 354 33.19 15.94 60.06
CA LYS A 354 31.76 15.66 60.25
C LYS A 354 30.90 16.34 59.16
N SER A 355 29.64 15.90 59.06
CA SER A 355 28.55 16.51 58.26
C SER A 355 27.67 17.48 59.08
N VAL A 356 28.09 17.81 60.31
CA VAL A 356 27.40 18.77 61.17
C VAL A 356 27.69 20.20 60.68
N ILE A 357 26.65 20.90 60.21
CA ILE A 357 26.71 22.28 59.73
C ILE A 357 27.00 23.22 60.91
N LYS A 358 27.97 24.14 60.74
CA LYS A 358 28.26 25.17 61.75
C LYS A 358 27.20 26.25 61.78
N SER A 359 26.95 26.82 62.96
CA SER A 359 25.98 27.90 63.14
C SER A 359 26.29 29.15 62.31
N SER A 360 27.57 29.39 61.99
CA SER A 360 28.02 30.45 61.09
C SER A 360 27.46 30.34 59.66
N SER A 361 27.00 29.15 59.25
CA SER A 361 26.47 28.90 57.92
C SER A 361 24.94 29.03 57.82
N PHE A 362 24.22 29.13 58.95
CA PHE A 362 22.77 29.29 58.91
C PHE A 362 22.30 30.59 58.23
N PRO A 363 22.98 31.75 58.36
CA PRO A 363 22.59 32.95 57.63
C PRO A 363 22.60 32.77 56.11
N ILE A 364 23.65 32.17 55.53
CA ILE A 364 23.74 31.93 54.09
C ILE A 364 22.73 30.87 53.63
N LEU A 365 22.53 29.81 54.44
CA LEU A 365 21.52 28.79 54.14
C LEU A 365 20.09 29.34 54.19
N ASN A 366 19.79 30.26 55.11
CA ASN A 366 18.49 30.94 55.14
C ASN A 366 18.29 31.80 53.88
N GLN A 367 19.32 32.48 53.39
CA GLN A 367 19.23 33.21 52.12
C GLN A 367 18.97 32.26 50.94
N VAL A 368 19.55 31.06 50.94
CA VAL A 368 19.27 30.02 49.92
C VAL A 368 17.81 29.58 49.99
N VAL A 369 17.27 29.38 51.20
CA VAL A 369 15.84 29.09 51.41
C VAL A 369 14.96 30.22 50.85
N ASP A 370 15.31 31.47 51.13
CA ASP A 370 14.55 32.63 50.65
C ASP A 370 14.53 32.67 49.11
N VAL A 371 15.67 32.46 48.45
CA VAL A 371 15.74 32.37 46.97
C VAL A 371 14.87 31.23 46.44
N MET A 372 14.92 30.05 47.06
CA MET A 372 14.08 28.91 46.63
C MET A 372 12.59 29.19 46.85
N LYS A 373 12.20 29.93 47.90
CA LYS A 373 10.81 30.34 48.14
C LYS A 373 10.33 31.40 47.15
N GLU A 374 11.20 32.36 46.84
CA GLU A 374 10.93 33.42 45.85
C GLU A 374 10.82 32.86 44.43
N ASN A 375 11.48 31.74 44.12
CA ASN A 375 11.55 31.15 42.78
C ASN A 375 11.00 29.71 42.80
N PRO A 376 9.67 29.52 42.79
CA PRO A 376 9.05 28.20 42.95
C PRO A 376 9.40 27.20 41.85
N THR A 377 9.84 27.68 40.68
CA THR A 377 10.26 26.87 39.54
C THR A 377 11.69 26.33 39.64
N TYR A 378 12.52 26.88 40.54
CA TYR A 378 13.89 26.39 40.68
C TYR A 378 13.91 25.04 41.37
N ASP A 379 14.61 24.10 40.76
CA ASP A 379 15.10 22.89 41.40
C ASP A 379 16.59 23.05 41.70
N LEU A 380 17.05 22.43 42.78
CA LEU A 380 18.40 22.63 43.31
C LEU A 380 19.15 21.31 43.49
N GLU A 381 20.23 21.13 42.74
CA GLU A 381 21.23 20.11 43.02
C GLU A 381 22.25 20.66 44.03
N ILE A 382 22.59 19.84 45.03
CA ILE A 382 23.49 20.17 46.12
C ILE A 382 24.68 19.21 46.04
N HIS A 383 25.85 19.73 45.71
CA HIS A 383 27.05 18.95 45.43
C HIS A 383 28.06 19.14 46.56
N GLY A 384 28.35 18.06 47.29
CA GLY A 384 29.35 18.05 48.34
C GLY A 384 30.72 17.64 47.80
N HIS A 385 31.77 18.33 48.24
CA HIS A 385 33.16 18.06 47.86
C HIS A 385 34.08 18.03 49.10
N THR A 386 35.17 17.26 49.01
CA THR A 386 36.26 17.23 49.99
C THR A 386 37.58 17.69 49.36
N ASP A 387 38.59 17.88 50.21
CA ASP A 387 39.98 17.89 49.74
C ASP A 387 40.50 16.45 49.59
N SER A 388 41.74 16.32 49.13
CA SER A 388 42.39 15.01 48.93
C SER A 388 43.04 14.43 50.19
N GLN A 389 42.66 14.89 51.38
CA GLN A 389 43.23 14.38 52.63
C GLN A 389 42.36 13.26 53.18
N GLY A 390 42.98 12.13 53.48
CA GLY A 390 42.29 10.98 54.05
C GLY A 390 42.10 9.86 53.04
N ASP A 391 41.06 9.07 53.25
CA ASP A 391 40.72 7.91 52.42
C ASP A 391 39.59 8.28 51.46
N ASP A 392 39.75 7.94 50.19
CA ASP A 392 38.84 8.32 49.11
C ASP A 392 37.39 7.89 49.38
N ALA A 393 37.18 6.68 49.90
CA ALA A 393 35.84 6.16 50.19
C ALA A 393 35.20 6.92 51.36
N LYS A 394 35.99 7.25 52.39
CA LYS A 394 35.54 8.12 53.48
C LYS A 394 35.22 9.53 52.99
N ASN A 395 36.03 10.07 52.09
CA ASN A 395 35.81 11.38 51.49
C ASN A 395 34.54 11.42 50.64
N MET A 396 34.29 10.37 49.85
CA MET A 396 33.04 10.20 49.11
C MET A 396 31.83 10.20 50.05
N LYS A 397 31.83 9.33 51.07
CA LYS A 397 30.74 9.25 52.05
C LYS A 397 30.52 10.58 52.79
N LEU A 398 31.61 11.21 53.23
CA LEU A 398 31.55 12.50 53.95
C LEU A 398 30.95 13.60 53.08
N SER A 399 31.32 13.65 51.80
CA SER A 399 30.81 14.63 50.86
C SER A 399 29.30 14.46 50.61
N GLU A 400 28.84 13.22 50.48
CA GLU A 400 27.43 12.86 50.33
C GLU A 400 26.63 13.24 51.60
N ASP A 401 27.14 12.89 52.79
CA ASP A 401 26.50 13.22 54.06
C ASP A 401 26.41 14.73 54.28
N ARG A 402 27.41 15.49 53.85
CA ARG A 402 27.39 16.96 53.90
C ARG A 402 26.33 17.55 52.98
N ALA A 403 26.26 17.07 51.74
CA ALA A 403 25.22 17.51 50.80
C ALA A 403 23.81 17.16 51.32
N ALA A 404 23.64 15.95 51.87
CA ALA A 404 22.39 15.51 52.49
C ALA A 404 22.02 16.33 53.74
N ALA A 405 23.00 16.73 54.57
CA ALA A 405 22.76 17.60 55.71
C ALA A 405 22.26 18.99 55.28
N VAL A 406 22.83 19.56 54.20
CA VAL A 406 22.35 20.81 53.62
C VAL A 406 20.94 20.65 53.06
N ARG A 407 20.67 19.56 52.31
CA ARG A 407 19.33 19.22 51.80
C ARG A 407 18.30 19.17 52.94
N THR A 408 18.61 18.41 54.00
CA THR A 408 17.76 18.27 55.19
C THR A 408 17.50 19.62 55.87
N TYR A 409 18.50 20.50 55.91
CA TYR A 409 18.31 21.85 56.43
C TYR A 409 17.29 22.65 55.61
N LEU A 410 17.40 22.62 54.28
CA LEU A 410 16.46 23.31 53.37
C LEU A 410 15.04 22.75 53.51
N GLU A 411 14.89 21.42 53.59
CA GLU A 411 13.61 20.75 53.78
C GLU A 411 12.94 21.14 55.10
N ASN A 412 13.68 21.13 56.20
CA ASN A 412 13.20 21.56 57.52
C ASN A 412 12.79 23.05 57.56
N LYS A 413 13.25 23.85 56.60
CA LYS A 413 12.86 25.26 56.43
C LYS A 413 11.70 25.46 55.43
N GLY A 414 11.12 24.38 54.94
CA GLY A 414 9.90 24.36 54.13
C GLY A 414 10.11 24.27 52.62
N ILE A 415 11.32 23.91 52.15
CA ILE A 415 11.53 23.58 50.73
C ILE A 415 11.08 22.13 50.51
N SER A 416 10.21 21.88 49.52
CA SER A 416 9.78 20.52 49.20
C SER A 416 10.98 19.64 48.82
N GLY A 417 11.02 18.41 49.34
CA GLY A 417 12.09 17.46 49.05
C GLY A 417 12.25 17.14 47.56
N ASP A 418 11.15 17.21 46.81
CA ASP A 418 11.13 17.00 45.35
C ASP A 418 11.83 18.15 44.60
N ARG A 419 12.14 19.28 45.26
CA ARG A 419 12.87 20.43 44.69
C ARG A 419 14.37 20.32 44.86
N THR A 420 14.84 19.29 45.56
CA THR A 420 16.24 19.23 45.98
C THR A 420 16.80 17.83 45.81
N LYS A 421 17.96 17.74 45.16
CA LYS A 421 18.76 16.51 45.06
C LYS A 421 20.14 16.78 45.65
N SER A 422 20.73 15.80 46.32
CA SER A 422 22.07 15.92 46.91
C SER A 422 23.00 14.85 46.38
N PHE A 423 24.23 15.23 46.05
CA PHE A 423 25.24 14.37 45.46
C PHE A 423 26.59 14.57 46.17
N GLY A 424 27.29 13.48 46.46
CA GLY A 424 28.68 13.51 46.95
C GLY A 424 29.66 13.26 45.80
N HIS A 425 30.78 13.98 45.79
CA HIS A 425 31.84 13.84 44.78
C HIS A 425 33.21 13.49 45.39
N GLY A 426 33.31 13.40 46.72
CA GLY A 426 34.59 13.26 47.42
C GLY A 426 35.59 14.30 46.93
N GLU A 427 36.80 13.83 46.61
CA GLU A 427 37.92 14.65 46.13
C GLU A 427 38.05 14.71 44.60
N THR A 428 37.12 14.10 43.86
CA THR A 428 37.25 13.87 42.40
C THR A 428 37.09 15.11 41.53
N VAL A 429 36.54 16.20 42.09
CA VAL A 429 36.28 17.47 41.38
C VAL A 429 36.88 18.66 42.16
N PRO A 430 38.23 18.78 42.20
CA PRO A 430 38.91 19.89 42.87
C PRO A 430 38.77 21.18 42.05
N VAL A 431 38.63 22.31 42.76
CA VAL A 431 38.60 23.67 42.17
C VAL A 431 39.88 24.46 42.44
N ASP A 432 40.78 23.91 43.26
CA ASP A 432 42.09 24.46 43.54
C ASP A 432 43.08 23.34 43.94
N ASP A 433 44.37 23.67 44.02
CA ASP A 433 45.44 22.72 44.28
C ASP A 433 45.37 22.12 45.70
N ASN A 434 45.21 20.80 45.77
CA ASN A 434 45.19 20.04 47.02
C ASN A 434 46.56 20.01 47.74
N ALA A 435 47.66 20.37 47.08
CA ALA A 435 48.96 20.45 47.74
C ALA A 435 49.00 21.61 48.78
N THR A 436 48.24 22.68 48.54
CA THR A 436 48.24 23.86 49.43
C THR A 436 47.10 23.82 50.46
N ALA A 437 47.35 24.34 51.66
CA ALA A 437 46.30 24.44 52.68
C ALA A 437 45.14 25.35 52.23
N ALA A 438 45.45 26.41 51.47
CA ALA A 438 44.47 27.32 50.91
C ALA A 438 43.60 26.64 49.84
N GLY A 439 44.21 25.87 48.92
CA GLY A 439 43.46 25.17 47.88
C GLY A 439 42.57 24.05 48.44
N ARG A 440 43.09 23.27 49.41
CA ARG A 440 42.26 22.31 50.17
C ARG A 440 41.05 22.97 50.84
N ALA A 441 41.22 24.18 51.38
CA ALA A 441 40.10 24.91 51.98
C ALA A 441 39.01 25.28 50.96
N LYS A 442 39.36 25.56 49.70
CA LYS A 442 38.39 25.79 48.63
C LYS A 442 37.74 24.50 48.11
N ASN A 443 38.47 23.38 48.14
CA ASN A 443 37.94 22.08 47.72
C ASN A 443 36.89 21.52 48.69
N ARG A 444 37.03 21.80 49.99
CA ARG A 444 36.02 21.49 51.01
C ARG A 444 34.82 22.44 50.92
N ARG A 445 33.94 22.21 49.94
CA ARG A 445 32.82 23.10 49.61
C ARG A 445 31.50 22.36 49.41
N VAL A 446 30.43 23.13 49.40
CA VAL A 446 29.13 22.72 48.87
C VAL A 446 28.78 23.64 47.72
N GLU A 447 28.43 23.04 46.59
CA GLU A 447 28.07 23.73 45.36
C GLU A 447 26.58 23.54 45.06
N PHE A 448 25.95 24.60 44.57
CA PHE A 448 24.53 24.60 44.23
C PHE A 448 24.38 24.80 42.73
N LYS A 449 23.58 23.94 42.10
CA LYS A 449 23.26 24.05 40.68
C LYS A 449 21.75 24.12 40.52
N VAL A 450 21.29 25.21 39.90
CA VAL A 450 19.88 25.41 39.59
C VAL A 450 19.51 24.62 38.34
N THR A 451 18.34 24.00 38.38
CA THR A 451 17.78 23.10 37.37
C THR A 451 16.26 23.28 37.33
N PHE A 452 15.59 22.64 36.36
CA PHE A 452 14.15 22.75 36.15
C PHE A 452 13.60 21.42 35.62
N TRP A 453 13.55 20.38 36.45
CA TRP A 453 13.25 19.00 35.99
C TRP A 453 11.82 18.53 36.27
N ARG A 454 10.98 19.39 36.85
CA ARG A 454 9.61 19.04 37.22
C ARG A 454 8.68 18.98 36.05
#